data_AF-D1QTI1-F1
#
_entry.id   AF-D1QTI1-F1
#
_cell.length_a   1.000
_cell.length_b   1.000
_cell.length_c   1.000
_cell.angle_alpha   90.00
_cell.angle_beta   90.00
_cell.angle_gamma   90.00
#
_symmetry.space_group_name_H-M   'P 1'
#
loop_
_entity.id
_entity.type
_entity.pdbx_description
1 polymer ?
#
loop_
_entity_poly.entity_id
_entity_poly.type
_entity_poly.pdbx_seq_one_letter_code
_entity_poly.pdbx_strand_id
1 'polypeptide(L)'
;HYVHRRLRAAMNSLDFYLPYLFTCQREDYQGMSNTNNKIEGTFTDLKKNLNNHSGLTQENRKRFINGFFLALIETLSMKKQEPHP
;
A
#
# COMPACT_ATOMS: atom_id res chain seq x y z
N HIS A 1 -13.03 -22.64 21.38
CA HIS A 1 -13.83 -22.56 20.13
C HIS A 1 -14.68 -21.29 20.17
N TYR A 2 -14.47 -20.33 19.26
CA TYR A 2 -15.24 -19.07 19.27
C TYR A 2 -16.66 -19.27 18.73
N VAL A 3 -17.66 -18.80 19.48
CA VAL A 3 -19.08 -18.91 19.11
C VAL A 3 -19.39 -18.08 17.86
N HIS A 4 -18.88 -16.85 17.79
CA HIS A 4 -19.20 -15.92 16.70
C HIS A 4 -18.27 -16.09 15.50
N ARG A 5 -18.86 -16.13 14.30
CA ARG A 5 -18.14 -16.28 13.02
C ARG A 5 -17.10 -15.18 12.80
N ARG A 6 -17.43 -13.91 13.09
CA ARG A 6 -16.50 -12.77 12.92
C ARG A 6 -15.27 -12.90 13.81
N LEU A 7 -15.48 -13.26 15.08
CA LEU A 7 -14.40 -13.44 16.05
C LEU A 7 -13.51 -14.64 15.68
N ARG A 8 -14.13 -15.74 15.23
CA ARG A 8 -13.40 -16.91 14.74
C ARG A 8 -12.53 -16.56 13.53
N ALA A 9 -13.08 -15.85 12.55
CA ALA A 9 -12.34 -15.41 11.38
C ALA A 9 -11.20 -14.45 11.73
N ALA A 10 -11.42 -13.52 12.66
CA ALA A 10 -10.39 -12.62 13.15
C ALA A 10 -9.24 -13.37 13.83
N MET A 11 -9.54 -14.32 14.73
CA MET A 11 -8.50 -15.13 15.37
C MET A 11 -7.73 -15.96 14.35
N ASN A 12 -8.43 -16.67 13.45
CA ASN A 12 -7.78 -17.45 12.41
C ASN A 12 -6.86 -16.59 11.53
N SER A 13 -7.25 -15.35 11.25
CA SER A 13 -6.42 -14.39 10.52
C SER A 13 -5.18 -14.01 11.33
N LEU A 14 -5.32 -13.72 12.62
CA LEU A 14 -4.17 -13.41 13.48
C LEU A 14 -3.18 -14.58 13.53
N ASP A 15 -3.68 -15.80 13.75
CA ASP A 15 -2.85 -17.00 13.80
C ASP A 15 -2.12 -17.25 12.47
N PHE A 16 -2.82 -17.11 11.34
CA PHE A 16 -2.25 -17.29 10.02
C PHE A 16 -1.18 -16.24 9.68
N TYR A 17 -1.42 -14.96 10.03
CA TYR A 17 -0.51 -13.86 9.71
C TYR A 17 0.52 -13.56 10.80
N LEU A 18 0.50 -14.28 11.92
CA LEU A 18 1.40 -14.04 13.06
C LEU A 18 2.89 -13.96 12.67
N PRO A 19 3.42 -14.80 11.76
CA PRO A 19 4.82 -14.71 11.33
C PRO A 19 5.19 -13.40 10.63
N TYR A 20 4.20 -12.68 10.09
CA TYR A 20 4.39 -11.47 9.29
C TYR A 20 4.03 -10.18 10.05
N LEU A 21 3.25 -10.27 11.13
CA LEU A 21 2.66 -9.11 11.80
C LEU A 21 3.72 -8.12 12.34
N PHE A 22 4.87 -8.64 12.76
CA PHE A 22 5.96 -7.86 13.35
C PHE A 22 7.17 -7.71 12.40
N THR A 23 6.98 -7.88 11.10
CA THR A 23 8.09 -7.82 10.11
C THR A 23 8.85 -6.51 10.18
N CYS A 24 8.16 -5.37 10.33
CA CYS A 24 8.82 -4.06 10.42
C CYS A 24 9.65 -3.85 11.70
N GLN A 25 9.51 -4.73 12.70
CA GLN A 25 10.26 -4.67 13.96
C GLN A 25 11.50 -5.59 13.94
N ARG A 26 11.64 -6.44 12.92
CA ARG A 26 12.80 -7.33 12.78
C ARG A 26 14.02 -6.53 12.32
N GLU A 27 15.20 -6.92 12.83
CA GLU A 27 16.48 -6.30 12.48
C GLU A 27 16.77 -6.35 10.98
N ASP A 28 16.37 -7.44 10.30
CA ASP A 28 16.52 -7.62 8.85
C ASP A 28 15.84 -6.53 8.00
N TYR A 29 14.89 -5.78 8.58
CA TYR A 29 14.11 -4.74 7.91
C TYR A 29 14.38 -3.33 8.47
N GLN A 30 15.56 -3.12 9.03
CA GLN A 30 15.99 -1.82 9.56
C GLN A 30 15.84 -0.72 8.48
N GLY A 31 14.99 0.27 8.79
CA GLY A 31 14.63 1.37 7.88
C GLY A 31 13.22 1.29 7.27
N MET A 32 12.51 0.15 7.41
CA MET A 32 11.08 0.09 7.09
C MET A 32 10.28 0.83 8.16
N SER A 33 9.43 1.78 7.74
CA SER A 33 8.53 2.45 8.68
C SER A 33 7.50 1.47 9.25
N ASN A 34 7.17 1.61 10.53
CA ASN A 34 6.09 0.85 11.18
C ASN A 34 4.68 1.39 10.86
N THR A 35 4.57 2.47 10.09
CA THR A 35 3.30 3.06 9.67
C THR A 35 2.99 2.68 8.22
N ASN A 36 1.70 2.58 7.91
CA ASN A 36 1.19 2.35 6.56
C ASN A 36 0.82 3.66 5.82
N ASN A 37 1.00 4.82 6.46
CA ASN A 37 0.61 6.14 5.97
C ASN A 37 1.02 6.41 4.51
N LYS A 38 2.25 6.00 4.13
CA LYS A 38 2.75 6.20 2.77
C LYS A 38 1.96 5.40 1.73
N ILE A 39 1.61 4.16 2.06
CA ILE A 39 0.81 3.29 1.19
C ILE A 39 -0.63 3.79 1.15
N GLU A 40 -1.24 4.09 2.31
CA GLU A 40 -2.62 4.60 2.38
C GLU A 40 -2.79 5.92 1.63
N GLY A 41 -1.86 6.87 1.79
CA GLY A 41 -1.85 8.14 1.05
C GLY A 41 -1.76 7.92 -0.46
N THR A 42 -0.80 7.09 -0.90
CA THR A 42 -0.62 6.76 -2.32
C THR A 42 -1.89 6.17 -2.94
N PHE A 43 -2.53 5.22 -2.26
CA PHE A 43 -3.77 4.62 -2.77
C PHE A 43 -4.98 5.55 -2.67
N THR A 44 -4.99 6.49 -1.73
CA THR A 44 -6.01 7.55 -1.66
C THR A 44 -5.92 8.46 -2.86
N ASP A 45 -4.71 8.90 -3.23
CA ASP A 45 -4.46 9.70 -4.42
C ASP A 45 -4.85 8.95 -5.69
N LEU A 46 -4.47 7.68 -5.82
CA LEU A 46 -4.86 6.85 -6.96
C LEU A 46 -6.40 6.76 -7.10
N LYS A 47 -7.11 6.48 -6.00
CA LYS A 47 -8.58 6.38 -6.00
C LYS A 47 -9.23 7.70 -6.39
N LYS A 48 -8.73 8.83 -5.86
CA LYS A 48 -9.23 10.17 -6.22
C LYS A 48 -9.09 10.42 -7.72
N ASN A 49 -7.91 10.13 -8.28
CA ASN A 49 -7.66 10.27 -9.72
C ASN A 49 -8.55 9.35 -10.57
N LEU A 50 -8.74 8.09 -10.16
CA LEU A 50 -9.64 7.15 -10.86
C LEU A 50 -11.10 7.57 -10.79
N ASN A 51 -11.55 8.11 -9.66
CA ASN A 51 -12.94 8.56 -9.48
C ASN A 51 -13.28 9.74 -10.38
N ASN A 52 -12.32 10.62 -10.66
CA ASN A 52 -12.46 11.70 -11.64
C ASN A 52 -12.64 11.17 -13.09
N HIS A 53 -12.26 9.91 -13.34
CA HIS A 53 -12.37 9.23 -14.63
C HIS A 53 -13.23 7.97 -14.52
N SER A 54 -14.42 8.08 -13.93
CA SER A 54 -15.32 6.95 -13.67
C SER A 54 -15.78 6.19 -14.92
N GLY A 55 -15.76 6.84 -16.09
CA GLY A 55 -16.16 6.26 -17.39
C GLY A 55 -15.10 5.41 -18.11
N LEU A 56 -13.94 5.14 -17.49
CA LEU A 56 -12.90 4.32 -18.11
C LEU A 56 -13.33 2.85 -18.23
N THR A 57 -13.05 2.26 -19.40
CA THR A 57 -13.11 0.81 -19.57
C THR A 57 -12.10 0.13 -18.63
N GLN A 58 -12.32 -1.15 -18.31
CA GLN A 58 -11.41 -1.89 -17.44
C GLN A 58 -9.96 -1.86 -17.96
N GLU A 59 -9.76 -1.95 -19.27
CA GLU A 59 -8.44 -1.89 -19.91
C GLU A 59 -7.77 -0.52 -19.70
N ASN A 60 -8.50 0.57 -19.95
CA ASN A 60 -7.96 1.91 -19.72
C ASN A 60 -7.73 2.19 -18.24
N ARG A 61 -8.53 1.60 -17.35
CA ARG A 61 -8.35 1.68 -15.90
C ARG A 61 -7.04 1.02 -15.46
N LYS A 62 -6.70 -0.15 -16.03
CA LYS A 62 -5.40 -0.82 -15.81
C LYS A 62 -4.24 0.03 -16.32
N ARG A 63 -4.35 0.58 -17.54
CA ARG A 63 -3.34 1.49 -18.13
C ARG A 63 -3.12 2.73 -17.27
N PHE A 64 -4.20 3.32 -16.76
CA PHE A 64 -4.14 4.46 -15.85
C PHE A 64 -3.37 4.11 -14.57
N ILE A 65 -3.71 2.99 -13.93
CA ILE A 65 -3.03 2.53 -12.70
C ILE A 65 -1.53 2.32 -12.97
N ASN A 66 -1.18 1.70 -14.10
CA ASN A 66 0.21 1.51 -14.48
C ASN A 66 0.94 2.86 -14.67
N GLY A 67 0.34 3.78 -15.43
CA GLY A 67 0.89 5.13 -15.65
C GLY A 67 1.05 5.91 -14.35
N PHE A 68 0.09 5.81 -13.43
CA PHE A 68 0.16 6.42 -12.10
C PHE A 68 1.38 5.93 -11.33
N PHE A 69 1.64 4.62 -11.30
CA PHE A 69 2.80 4.07 -10.61
C PHE A 69 4.13 4.40 -11.29
N LEU A 70 4.18 4.45 -12.63
CA LEU A 70 5.36 4.89 -13.37
C LEU A 70 5.73 6.34 -13.03
N ALA A 71 4.75 7.26 -13.07
CA ALA A 71 4.94 8.65 -12.68
C ALA A 71 5.35 8.78 -11.20
N LEU A 72 4.76 7.98 -10.31
CA LEU A 72 5.15 7.94 -8.91
C LEU A 72 6.63 7.54 -8.73
N ILE A 73 7.09 6.51 -9.43
CA ILE A 73 8.49 6.07 -9.37
C ILE A 73 9.45 7.16 -9.89
N GLU A 74 9.08 7.85 -10.97
CA GLU A 74 9.84 8.96 -11.52
C GLU A 74 9.99 10.10 -10.50
N THR A 75 8.88 10.55 -9.91
CA THR A 75 8.90 11.63 -8.89
C THR A 75 9.72 11.28 -7.65
N LEU A 76 9.70 10.01 -7.22
CA LEU A 76 10.52 9.52 -6.11
C LEU A 76 12.01 9.46 -6.46
N SER A 77 12.34 9.20 -7.74
CA SER A 77 13.72 9.13 -8.22
C SER A 77 14.36 10.52 -8.30
N MET A 78 13.58 11.53 -8.73
CA MET A 78 14.04 12.93 -8.78
C MET A 78 14.35 13.49 -7.37
N LYS A 79 13.55 13.14 -6.36
CA LYS A 79 13.77 13.58 -4.97
C LYS A 79 15.04 13.03 -4.31
N LYS A 80 15.66 11.97 -4.84
CA LYS A 80 16.93 11.44 -4.32
C LYS A 80 18.16 12.22 -4.80
N GLN A 81 18.01 13.11 -5.78
CA GLN A 81 19.13 13.82 -6.41
C GLN A 81 19.33 15.25 -5.88
N GLU A 82 18.51 15.74 -4.95
CA GLU A 82 18.78 17.05 -4.33
C GLU A 82 19.95 16.92 -3.35
N PRO A 83 21.06 17.67 -3.55
CA PRO A 83 22.13 17.71 -2.58
C PRO A 83 21.60 18.43 -1.34
N HIS A 84 21.70 17.76 -0.20
CA HIS A 84 21.47 18.39 1.10
C HIS A 84 22.51 19.53 1.25
N PRO A 85 22.11 20.76 1.66
CA PRO A 85 23.06 21.82 1.99
C PRO A 85 23.97 21.41 3.15
#